data_AF-A0A8J5KXN2-F1
#
_entry.id   AF-A0A8J5KXN2-F1
#
_cell.length_a   1.000
_cell.length_b   1.000
_cell.length_c   1.000
_cell.angle_alpha   90.00
_cell.angle_beta   90.00
_cell.angle_gamma   90.00
#
_symmetry.space_group_name_H-M   'P 1'
#
loop_
_entity.id
_entity.type
_entity.pdbx_description
1 polymer ?
#
loop_
_entity_poly.entity_id
_entity_poly.type
_entity_poly.pdbx_seq_one_letter_code
_entity_poly.pdbx_strand_id
1 'polypeptide(L)'
;MFFFSILIIPIPPASSLSFDLNGFDQKDNLIYNESHATFNGSEINLTQYRLQNATGRVEYGEPLVLWNSENRRLIDFSTRFSFIINSFGQSAFADGLAFFLSPFNDSKPPYPIGGNFGLFRNGTLTDSTVPTVAVEFDTYSNKWDPNYVHIGIDVDSIVSNVTAQWQADDEIKAGREATAWVSYNSITHNLSALVACEGGFGSVYNGRLDSRDVAVKRVSSDSAQGINEYIAEVTIISRLRDGNLVELVGWCHRRRRREYLLVYKFMPNRSLNKHLYDPADCMPWPRRYNFAMGLAAALRYLHHECQPNVVHRDVKHSNVMLDSNFNAKLGDFGLARKLDRGEEYRRTTLVIGTPCYVAPEYLRDCQFSRKTDVYSFGIVALEIASGKSIQVDNHLFNTYGPDEAVAGGGFMVLVSRLRSEADDASGDPLPLGGAVAGASSSEAQPRVPPLRRSLR
;
A
#
# COMPACT_ATOMS: atom_id res chain seq x y z
N MET A 1 -33.21 -43.99 21.20
CA MET A 1 -33.58 -42.81 20.38
C MET A 1 -33.11 -41.58 21.12
N PHE A 2 -31.98 -41.00 20.73
CA PHE A 2 -31.52 -39.70 21.24
C PHE A 2 -31.77 -38.67 20.14
N PHE A 3 -32.65 -37.70 20.40
CA PHE A 3 -32.86 -36.54 19.54
C PHE A 3 -31.72 -35.54 19.80
N PHE A 4 -30.92 -35.26 18.78
CA PHE A 4 -30.01 -34.12 18.79
C PHE A 4 -30.76 -32.89 18.28
N SER A 5 -31.08 -31.97 19.20
CA SER A 5 -31.54 -30.62 18.84
C SER A 5 -30.34 -29.76 18.49
N ILE A 6 -30.23 -29.33 17.24
CA ILE A 6 -29.24 -28.34 16.79
C ILE A 6 -29.75 -26.96 17.21
N LEU A 7 -29.09 -26.37 18.20
CA LEU A 7 -29.33 -24.98 18.60
C LEU A 7 -28.64 -24.07 17.57
N ILE A 8 -29.40 -23.54 16.62
CA ILE A 8 -28.93 -22.49 15.71
C ILE A 8 -28.85 -21.21 16.54
N ILE A 9 -27.64 -20.79 16.92
CA ILE A 9 -27.41 -19.48 17.51
C ILE A 9 -27.45 -18.47 16.36
N PRO A 10 -28.44 -17.57 16.28
CA PRO A 10 -28.40 -16.51 15.29
C PRO A 10 -27.21 -15.60 15.60
N ILE A 11 -26.24 -15.55 14.69
CA ILE A 11 -25.21 -14.51 14.72
C ILE A 11 -25.95 -13.21 14.43
N PRO A 12 -25.98 -12.23 15.35
CA PRO A 12 -26.64 -10.96 15.08
C PRO A 12 -25.96 -10.31 13.86
N PRO A 13 -26.74 -9.77 12.90
CA PRO A 13 -26.17 -9.05 11.77
C PRO A 13 -25.40 -7.84 12.30
N ALA A 14 -24.08 -7.81 12.08
CA ALA A 14 -23.29 -6.61 12.31
C ALA A 14 -23.56 -5.63 11.16
N SER A 15 -24.09 -4.44 11.45
CA SER A 15 -24.20 -3.37 10.46
C SER A 15 -22.83 -2.72 10.31
N SER A 16 -22.13 -2.97 9.20
CA SER A 16 -20.93 -2.22 8.83
C SER A 16 -21.32 -0.99 8.02
N LEU A 17 -20.87 0.19 8.43
CA LEU A 17 -20.91 1.37 7.57
C LEU A 17 -19.79 1.24 6.54
N SER A 18 -20.13 1.31 5.25
CA SER A 18 -19.18 1.32 4.15
C SER A 18 -19.67 2.31 3.10
N PHE A 19 -18.75 3.12 2.60
CA PHE A 19 -18.98 4.05 1.51
C PHE A 19 -17.75 4.09 0.62
N ASP A 20 -17.97 4.26 -0.68
CA ASP A 20 -16.92 4.39 -1.69
C ASP A 20 -17.26 5.57 -2.60
N LEU A 21 -16.44 6.61 -2.53
CA LEU A 21 -16.61 7.87 -3.27
C LEU A 21 -15.55 7.95 -4.36
N ASN A 22 -15.82 7.34 -5.52
CA ASN A 22 -14.95 7.39 -6.70
C ASN A 22 -15.17 8.69 -7.48
N GLY A 23 -14.73 9.80 -6.88
CA GLY A 23 -15.09 11.16 -7.27
C GLY A 23 -16.24 11.70 -6.43
N PHE A 24 -16.39 13.02 -6.40
CA PHE A 24 -17.42 13.68 -5.59
C PHE A 24 -18.59 14.16 -6.45
N ASP A 25 -19.82 14.01 -5.96
CA ASP A 25 -21.05 14.53 -6.56
C ASP A 25 -21.93 15.26 -5.51
N GLN A 26 -22.94 16.01 -5.96
CA GLN A 26 -23.84 16.77 -5.06
C GLN A 26 -24.80 15.92 -4.22
N LYS A 27 -24.93 14.63 -4.52
CA LYS A 27 -25.75 13.64 -3.84
C LYS A 27 -24.96 12.83 -2.81
N ASP A 28 -23.63 12.92 -2.82
CA ASP A 28 -22.81 12.34 -1.77
C ASP A 28 -23.27 12.86 -0.41
N ASN A 29 -23.34 11.95 0.55
CA ASN A 29 -23.78 12.27 1.91
C ASN A 29 -22.67 13.00 2.67
N LEU A 30 -22.33 14.21 2.21
CA LEU A 30 -21.25 15.04 2.73
C LEU A 30 -21.79 16.34 3.31
N ILE A 31 -21.37 16.63 4.53
CA ILE A 31 -21.70 17.87 5.23
C ILE A 31 -20.53 18.83 5.06
N TYR A 32 -20.74 19.87 4.26
CA TYR A 32 -19.80 20.98 4.12
C TYR A 32 -20.10 21.98 5.22
N ASN A 33 -19.30 21.95 6.29
CA ASN A 33 -19.48 22.87 7.40
C ASN A 33 -19.04 24.27 6.99
N GLU A 34 -19.89 25.29 7.20
CA GLU A 34 -19.76 26.71 6.79
C GLU A 34 -18.36 27.31 7.00
N SER A 35 -17.48 27.01 6.06
CA SER A 35 -16.04 27.27 6.08
C SER A 35 -15.55 27.36 4.64
N HIS A 36 -14.23 27.34 4.40
CA HIS A 36 -13.68 27.50 3.06
C HIS A 36 -13.74 26.22 2.21
N ALA A 37 -14.30 25.13 2.76
CA ALA A 37 -14.50 23.89 2.02
C ALA A 37 -15.54 24.08 0.90
N THR A 38 -15.16 23.75 -0.33
CA THR A 38 -16.02 23.89 -1.51
C THR A 38 -15.90 22.67 -2.41
N PHE A 39 -16.98 22.35 -3.12
CA PHE A 39 -16.98 21.34 -4.17
C PHE A 39 -16.86 22.03 -5.54
N ASN A 40 -15.91 21.60 -6.37
CA ASN A 40 -15.62 22.21 -7.67
C ASN A 40 -16.16 21.42 -8.88
N GLY A 41 -16.95 20.37 -8.66
CA GLY A 41 -17.51 19.51 -9.71
C GLY A 41 -16.80 18.16 -9.87
N SER A 42 -15.57 18.01 -9.36
CA SER A 42 -14.84 16.72 -9.34
C SER A 42 -14.09 16.46 -8.04
N GLU A 43 -13.75 17.49 -7.28
CA GLU A 43 -12.89 17.46 -6.10
C GLU A 43 -13.48 18.30 -4.96
N ILE A 44 -13.10 17.94 -3.73
CA ILE A 44 -13.31 18.78 -2.55
C ILE A 44 -12.07 19.65 -2.35
N ASN A 45 -12.26 20.96 -2.46
CA ASN A 45 -11.27 21.94 -2.07
C ASN A 45 -11.50 22.34 -0.62
N LEU A 46 -10.67 21.86 0.30
CA LEU A 46 -10.78 22.19 1.72
C LEU A 46 -10.37 23.63 2.02
N THR A 47 -9.37 24.16 1.34
CA THR A 47 -8.96 25.56 1.48
C THR A 47 -8.91 26.23 0.11
N GLN A 48 -9.44 27.45 0.02
CA GLN A 48 -9.42 28.20 -1.24
C GLN A 48 -8.04 28.85 -1.46
N TYR A 49 -7.68 29.01 -2.72
CA TYR A 49 -6.42 29.62 -3.14
C TYR A 49 -6.26 31.06 -2.58
N ARG A 50 -5.13 31.32 -1.90
CA ARG A 50 -4.70 32.64 -1.35
C ARG A 50 -5.53 33.22 -0.21
N LEU A 51 -6.31 32.42 0.51
CA LEU A 51 -6.91 32.87 1.75
C LEU A 51 -5.96 32.65 2.94
N GLN A 52 -5.61 33.72 3.65
CA GLN A 52 -4.95 33.61 4.95
C GLN A 52 -5.96 33.18 6.01
N ASN A 53 -5.54 32.32 6.94
CA ASN A 53 -6.40 31.77 8.00
C ASN A 53 -7.63 31.01 7.47
N ALA A 54 -7.49 30.36 6.31
CA ALA A 54 -8.54 29.50 5.80
C ALA A 54 -8.54 28.15 6.50
N THR A 55 -9.68 27.79 7.07
CA THR A 55 -10.00 26.43 7.50
C THR A 55 -11.17 25.93 6.68
N GLY A 56 -11.12 24.66 6.27
CA GLY A 56 -12.27 23.96 5.71
C GLY A 56 -12.44 22.59 6.33
N ARG A 57 -13.69 22.15 6.44
CA ARG A 57 -14.06 20.87 7.04
C ARG A 57 -15.20 20.23 6.27
N VAL A 58 -15.06 18.95 5.97
CA VAL A 58 -16.11 18.11 5.39
C VAL A 58 -16.26 16.86 6.24
N GLU A 59 -17.51 16.49 6.52
CA GLU A 59 -17.87 15.29 7.28
C GLU A 59 -18.75 14.36 6.44
N TYR A 60 -18.68 13.07 6.72
CA TYR A 60 -19.68 12.13 6.22
C TYR A 60 -20.96 12.25 7.05
N GLY A 61 -22.11 12.35 6.38
CA GLY A 61 -23.39 12.68 7.01
C GLY A 61 -24.05 11.55 7.80
N GLU A 62 -23.46 10.35 7.80
CA GLU A 62 -23.88 9.24 8.65
C GLU A 62 -22.86 8.96 9.77
N PRO A 63 -23.31 8.80 11.03
CA PRO A 63 -22.43 8.51 12.15
C PRO A 63 -21.86 7.09 12.07
N LEU A 64 -20.56 6.96 12.35
CA LEU A 64 -19.89 5.68 12.53
C LEU A 64 -19.87 5.28 14.02
N VAL A 65 -20.44 4.12 14.36
CA VAL A 65 -20.45 3.61 15.74
C VAL A 65 -19.11 2.91 16.03
N LEU A 66 -18.11 3.67 16.44
CA LEU A 66 -16.76 3.16 16.74
C LEU A 66 -16.66 2.39 18.06
N TRP A 67 -17.50 2.75 19.02
CA TRP A 67 -17.51 2.18 20.37
C TRP A 67 -18.93 1.98 20.83
N ASN A 68 -19.22 0.79 21.35
CA ASN A 68 -20.46 0.51 22.05
C ASN A 68 -20.18 0.48 23.56
N SER A 69 -20.74 1.46 24.27
CA SER A 69 -20.56 1.63 25.72
C SER A 69 -21.22 0.52 26.55
N GLU A 70 -22.26 -0.14 26.04
CA GLU A 70 -23.00 -1.20 26.74
C GLU A 70 -22.20 -2.50 26.81
N ASN A 71 -21.49 -2.86 25.74
CA ASN A 71 -20.71 -4.09 25.66
C ASN A 71 -19.17 -3.87 25.66
N ARG A 72 -18.73 -2.61 25.76
CA ARG A 72 -17.33 -2.17 25.74
C ARG A 72 -16.54 -2.66 24.51
N ARG A 73 -17.21 -2.90 23.38
CA ARG A 73 -16.54 -3.32 22.15
C ARG A 73 -16.19 -2.12 21.28
N LEU A 74 -14.94 -2.10 20.85
CA LEU A 74 -14.47 -1.29 19.73
C LEU A 74 -14.66 -2.07 18.43
N ILE A 75 -14.86 -1.35 17.34
CA ILE A 75 -14.89 -1.95 16.00
C ILE A 75 -13.61 -1.61 15.24
N ASP A 76 -13.26 -2.48 14.29
CA ASP A 76 -12.23 -2.19 13.31
C ASP A 76 -12.74 -1.12 12.34
N PHE A 77 -11.84 -0.29 11.82
CA PHE A 77 -12.15 0.52 10.65
C PHE A 77 -10.96 0.55 9.70
N SER A 78 -11.26 0.80 8.42
CA SER A 78 -10.27 1.04 7.38
C SER A 78 -10.83 2.10 6.46
N THR A 79 -10.01 3.06 6.08
CA THR A 79 -10.35 4.06 5.08
C THR A 79 -9.18 4.27 4.14
N ARG A 80 -9.51 4.62 2.90
CA ARG A 80 -8.55 5.00 1.87
C ARG A 80 -9.07 6.24 1.16
N PHE A 81 -8.22 7.25 1.03
CA PHE A 81 -8.55 8.47 0.30
C PHE A 81 -7.33 9.02 -0.43
N SER A 82 -7.58 9.68 -1.56
CA SER A 82 -6.57 10.45 -2.27
C SER A 82 -6.71 11.93 -1.95
N PHE A 83 -5.59 12.65 -1.93
CA PHE A 83 -5.55 14.08 -1.65
C PHE A 83 -4.35 14.72 -2.34
N ILE A 84 -4.41 16.04 -2.52
CA ILE A 84 -3.34 16.85 -3.09
C ILE A 84 -3.09 18.03 -2.15
N ILE A 85 -1.84 18.25 -1.75
CA ILE A 85 -1.41 19.49 -1.10
C ILE A 85 -0.47 20.23 -2.05
N ASN A 86 -0.73 21.52 -2.26
CA ASN A 86 0.05 22.33 -3.19
C ASN A 86 0.37 23.70 -2.58
N SER A 87 1.66 23.96 -2.32
CA SER A 87 2.13 25.27 -1.85
C SER A 87 2.27 26.28 -2.98
N PHE A 88 2.13 25.85 -4.23
CA PHE A 88 2.39 26.63 -5.44
C PHE A 88 3.80 27.25 -5.46
N GLY A 89 4.77 26.60 -4.81
CA GLY A 89 6.14 27.08 -4.67
C GLY A 89 6.29 28.34 -3.81
N GLN A 90 5.27 28.69 -3.01
CA GLN A 90 5.31 29.84 -2.12
C GLN A 90 6.01 29.50 -0.81
N SER A 91 6.62 30.50 -0.17
CA SER A 91 7.24 30.37 1.16
C SER A 91 6.23 30.48 2.31
N ALA A 92 5.02 30.96 2.03
CA ALA A 92 3.91 31.00 2.97
C ALA A 92 2.83 30.03 2.45
N PHE A 93 2.50 29.02 3.26
CA PHE A 93 1.56 27.95 2.93
C PHE A 93 0.81 27.50 4.19
N ALA A 94 -0.23 26.70 4.01
CA ALA A 94 -1.09 26.22 5.10
C ALA A 94 -0.45 25.10 5.92
N ASP A 95 -1.04 24.80 7.08
CA ASP A 95 -0.47 23.84 8.04
C ASP A 95 -0.58 22.39 7.53
N GLY A 96 -1.65 22.04 6.81
CA GLY A 96 -1.74 20.74 6.14
C GLY A 96 -3.16 20.25 5.95
N LEU A 97 -3.33 18.94 6.12
CA LEU A 97 -4.59 18.21 6.02
C LEU A 97 -4.70 17.27 7.24
N ALA A 98 -5.90 17.01 7.73
CA ALA A 98 -6.14 15.94 8.70
C ALA A 98 -7.36 15.09 8.30
N PHE A 99 -7.21 13.76 8.39
CA PHE A 99 -8.34 12.84 8.52
C PHE A 99 -8.68 12.74 10.00
N PHE A 100 -9.96 12.76 10.37
CA PHE A 100 -10.36 12.73 11.78
C PHE A 100 -11.60 11.90 12.06
N LEU A 101 -11.71 11.43 13.30
CA LEU A 101 -12.89 10.85 13.92
C LEU A 101 -13.20 11.66 15.18
N SER A 102 -14.41 12.20 15.26
CA SER A 102 -14.89 12.99 16.41
C SER A 102 -16.36 12.67 16.69
N PRO A 103 -16.91 13.02 17.87
CA PRO A 103 -18.33 12.97 18.14
C PRO A 103 -19.15 13.62 17.02
N PHE A 104 -20.17 12.90 16.57
CA PHE A 104 -21.03 13.35 15.48
C PHE A 104 -21.87 14.55 15.93
N ASN A 105 -21.93 15.58 15.10
CA ASN A 105 -22.76 16.77 15.31
C ASN A 105 -22.43 17.61 16.56
N ASP A 106 -21.19 17.50 17.08
CA ASP A 106 -20.74 18.35 18.19
C ASP A 106 -20.53 19.80 17.74
N SER A 107 -20.87 20.73 18.64
CA SER A 107 -20.85 22.17 18.38
C SER A 107 -19.42 22.68 18.14
N LYS A 108 -19.20 23.15 16.91
CA LYS A 108 -18.01 23.84 16.40
C LYS A 108 -17.33 24.73 17.47
N PRO A 109 -15.99 24.67 17.63
CA PRO A 109 -15.30 25.68 18.42
C PRO A 109 -15.48 27.06 17.77
N PRO A 110 -15.85 28.11 18.51
CA PRO A 110 -15.91 29.46 17.96
C PRO A 110 -14.50 29.82 17.48
N TYR A 111 -14.38 30.19 16.20
CA TYR A 111 -13.13 30.60 15.53
C TYR A 111 -12.10 29.48 15.26
N PRO A 112 -12.39 28.53 14.35
CA PRO A 112 -11.38 27.57 13.90
C PRO A 112 -10.25 28.29 13.15
N ILE A 113 -8.99 27.98 13.49
CA ILE A 113 -7.79 28.41 12.78
C ILE A 113 -7.14 27.16 12.19
N GLY A 114 -6.44 27.31 11.04
CA GLY A 114 -5.82 26.22 10.28
C GLY A 114 -5.06 25.20 11.13
N GLY A 115 -4.16 25.68 12.01
CA GLY A 115 -3.25 24.83 12.80
C GLY A 115 -3.89 24.00 13.91
N ASN A 116 -5.21 24.02 14.05
CA ASN A 116 -5.95 23.27 15.07
C ASN A 116 -6.89 22.22 14.45
N PHE A 117 -6.58 21.75 13.25
CA PHE A 117 -7.40 20.87 12.39
C PHE A 117 -8.81 21.40 12.06
N GLY A 118 -9.15 22.62 12.49
CA GLY A 118 -10.54 23.08 12.53
C GLY A 118 -11.42 22.35 13.55
N LEU A 119 -10.82 21.64 14.51
CA LEU A 119 -11.49 20.83 15.54
C LEU A 119 -11.34 21.41 16.95
N PHE A 120 -10.18 22.00 17.26
CA PHE A 120 -9.87 22.48 18.61
C PHE A 120 -10.07 24.00 18.75
N ARG A 121 -10.38 24.45 19.98
CA ARG A 121 -10.47 25.88 20.30
C ARG A 121 -9.11 26.57 20.11
N ASN A 122 -9.12 27.87 19.84
CA ASN A 122 -7.90 28.63 19.66
C ASN A 122 -7.06 28.63 20.96
N GLY A 123 -5.76 28.31 20.84
CA GLY A 123 -4.81 28.31 21.96
C GLY A 123 -4.82 27.08 22.87
N THR A 124 -5.66 26.07 22.58
CA THR A 124 -5.63 24.78 23.29
C THR A 124 -4.86 23.75 22.46
N LEU A 125 -3.84 23.14 23.08
CA LEU A 125 -3.10 22.00 22.49
C LEU A 125 -3.85 20.68 22.67
N THR A 126 -4.71 20.59 23.68
CA THR A 126 -5.53 19.42 23.99
C THR A 126 -6.95 19.85 24.35
N ASP A 127 -7.93 19.03 24.01
CA ASP A 127 -9.31 19.22 24.44
C ASP A 127 -9.95 17.85 24.73
N SER A 128 -9.84 17.42 25.99
CA SER A 128 -10.44 16.15 26.43
C SER A 128 -11.97 16.17 26.46
N THR A 129 -12.60 17.33 26.21
CA THR A 129 -14.06 17.44 26.11
C THR A 129 -14.57 17.04 24.72
N VAL A 130 -13.69 16.98 23.71
CA VAL A 130 -14.01 16.54 22.35
C VAL A 130 -13.09 15.36 21.98
N PRO A 131 -13.45 14.12 22.36
CA PRO A 131 -12.65 12.95 22.05
C PRO A 131 -12.36 12.88 20.54
N THR A 132 -11.09 12.93 20.16
CA THR A 132 -10.70 13.06 18.75
C THR A 132 -9.53 12.16 18.45
N VAL A 133 -9.62 11.41 17.35
CA VAL A 133 -8.47 10.74 16.75
C VAL A 133 -8.26 11.37 15.39
N ALA A 134 -7.06 11.84 15.11
CA ALA A 134 -6.71 12.35 13.80
C ALA A 134 -5.44 11.70 13.24
N VAL A 135 -5.38 11.65 11.91
CA VAL A 135 -4.16 11.40 11.16
C VAL A 135 -3.86 12.68 10.39
N GLU A 136 -2.83 13.39 10.82
CA GLU A 136 -2.40 14.63 10.20
C GLU A 136 -1.34 14.40 9.12
N PHE A 137 -1.38 15.25 8.12
CA PHE A 137 -0.39 15.39 7.05
C PHE A 137 0.19 16.79 7.17
N ASP A 138 1.01 16.98 8.21
CA ASP A 138 1.55 18.27 8.60
C ASP A 138 2.67 18.70 7.66
N THR A 139 2.49 19.87 7.07
CA THR A 139 3.41 20.50 6.12
C THR A 139 4.15 21.69 6.68
N TYR A 140 3.81 22.12 7.90
CA TYR A 140 4.29 23.34 8.53
C TYR A 140 4.84 23.07 9.94
N SER A 141 6.11 23.39 10.16
CA SER A 141 6.72 23.17 11.47
C SER A 141 6.21 24.18 12.51
N ASN A 142 5.48 23.68 13.51
CA ASN A 142 5.10 24.42 14.69
C ASN A 142 6.02 24.12 15.90
N LYS A 143 5.72 24.72 17.06
CA LYS A 143 6.53 24.55 18.28
C LYS A 143 6.16 23.32 19.10
N TRP A 144 5.00 22.73 18.83
CA TRP A 144 4.45 21.62 19.60
C TRP A 144 4.71 20.26 18.95
N ASP A 145 4.89 20.22 17.63
CA ASP A 145 5.31 19.04 16.87
C ASP A 145 6.79 19.08 16.47
N PRO A 146 7.33 17.96 15.92
CA PRO A 146 8.70 17.93 15.43
C PRO A 146 8.99 19.01 14.38
N ASN A 147 10.26 19.41 14.29
CA ASN A 147 10.69 20.51 13.44
C ASN A 147 10.84 20.14 11.94
N TYR A 148 10.02 19.21 11.46
CA TYR A 148 10.05 18.69 10.09
C TYR A 148 8.63 18.34 9.61
N VAL A 149 8.44 18.31 8.29
CA VAL A 149 7.19 17.87 7.66
C VAL A 149 6.95 16.40 8.01
N HIS A 150 5.75 16.05 8.45
CA HIS A 150 5.48 14.71 8.95
C HIS A 150 4.04 14.25 8.73
N ILE A 151 3.85 12.95 8.93
CA ILE A 151 2.54 12.34 9.13
C ILE A 151 2.44 12.05 10.61
N GLY A 152 1.33 12.45 11.22
CA GLY A 152 1.10 12.37 12.64
C GLY A 152 -0.13 11.56 13.00
N ILE A 153 -0.12 10.94 14.18
CA ILE A 153 -1.30 10.35 14.80
C ILE A 153 -1.59 11.10 16.08
N ASP A 154 -2.74 11.72 16.13
CA ASP A 154 -3.18 12.60 17.21
C ASP A 154 -4.33 11.96 17.99
N VAL A 155 -4.26 12.07 19.31
CA VAL A 155 -5.31 11.58 20.22
C VAL A 155 -5.62 12.68 21.23
N ASP A 156 -6.84 13.20 21.18
CA ASP A 156 -7.38 14.27 22.04
C ASP A 156 -6.51 15.55 22.09
N SER A 157 -5.69 15.74 21.07
CA SER A 157 -4.57 16.69 21.04
C SER A 157 -4.30 17.13 19.59
N ILE A 158 -3.63 18.27 19.41
CA ILE A 158 -2.97 18.65 18.14
C ILE A 158 -1.47 18.30 18.14
N VAL A 159 -1.00 17.71 19.23
CA VAL A 159 0.37 17.23 19.37
C VAL A 159 0.39 15.77 18.99
N SER A 160 1.19 15.47 17.98
CA SER A 160 1.35 14.13 17.45
C SER A 160 1.91 13.17 18.49
N ASN A 161 1.17 12.08 18.78
CA ASN A 161 1.62 11.01 19.66
C ASN A 161 2.66 10.12 18.98
N VAL A 162 2.52 9.90 17.67
CA VAL A 162 3.45 9.15 16.83
C VAL A 162 3.64 9.90 15.52
N THR A 163 4.89 10.10 15.11
CA THR A 163 5.21 10.78 13.85
C THR A 163 6.05 9.90 12.93
N ALA A 164 5.84 10.11 11.63
CA ALA A 164 6.71 9.63 10.57
C ALA A 164 7.13 10.83 9.71
N GLN A 165 8.44 11.13 9.67
CA GLN A 165 8.95 12.21 8.84
C GLN A 165 8.70 11.93 7.35
N TRP A 166 8.22 12.94 6.63
CA TRP A 166 8.24 12.92 5.17
C TRP A 166 9.69 12.91 4.68
N GLN A 167 10.07 11.91 3.88
CA GLN A 167 11.45 11.80 3.39
C GLN A 167 11.88 12.96 2.48
N ALA A 168 10.93 13.77 2.01
CA ALA A 168 11.20 15.04 1.37
C ALA A 168 10.06 16.04 1.64
N ASP A 169 10.38 17.09 2.40
CA ASP A 169 9.47 18.17 2.79
C ASP A 169 8.72 18.80 1.59
N ASP A 170 9.36 18.86 0.42
CA ASP A 170 8.78 19.48 -0.79
C ASP A 170 7.82 18.56 -1.54
N GLU A 171 7.88 17.23 -1.37
CA GLU A 171 7.07 16.29 -2.18
C GLU A 171 5.59 16.41 -1.89
N ILE A 172 5.21 16.48 -0.62
CA ILE A 172 3.82 16.61 -0.21
C ILE A 172 3.23 17.95 -0.62
N LYS A 173 4.06 19.00 -0.75
CA LYS A 173 3.67 20.36 -1.15
C LYS A 173 3.72 20.59 -2.66
N ALA A 174 4.14 19.61 -3.46
CA ALA A 174 4.39 19.76 -4.88
C ALA A 174 3.13 19.65 -5.77
N GLY A 175 1.94 19.49 -5.18
CA GLY A 175 0.71 19.27 -5.93
C GLY A 175 0.61 17.89 -6.59
N ARG A 176 1.33 16.90 -6.04
CA ARG A 176 1.21 15.50 -6.47
C ARG A 176 0.06 14.84 -5.72
N GLU A 177 -0.61 13.92 -6.38
CA GLU A 177 -1.60 13.08 -5.71
C GLU A 177 -0.91 12.13 -4.73
N ALA A 178 -1.39 12.13 -3.50
CA ALA A 178 -1.06 11.18 -2.46
C ALA A 178 -2.30 10.38 -2.10
N THR A 179 -2.15 9.09 -1.90
CA THR A 179 -3.17 8.21 -1.36
C THR A 179 -2.78 7.84 0.06
N ALA A 180 -3.70 7.98 1.00
CA ALA A 180 -3.55 7.55 2.37
C ALA A 180 -4.45 6.35 2.67
N TRP A 181 -3.95 5.47 3.53
CA TRP A 181 -4.67 4.37 4.16
C TRP A 181 -4.60 4.58 5.66
N VAL A 182 -5.75 4.61 6.32
CA VAL A 182 -5.83 4.67 7.79
C VAL A 182 -6.64 3.48 8.25
N SER A 183 -6.06 2.65 9.10
CA SER A 183 -6.72 1.45 9.62
C SER A 183 -6.51 1.29 11.11
N TYR A 184 -7.57 0.87 11.78
CA TYR A 184 -7.56 0.52 13.19
C TYR A 184 -8.01 -0.93 13.40
N ASN A 185 -7.23 -1.67 14.17
CA ASN A 185 -7.57 -3.01 14.62
C ASN A 185 -7.95 -2.98 16.10
N SER A 186 -9.21 -3.30 16.40
CA SER A 186 -9.81 -3.27 17.74
C SER A 186 -9.29 -4.34 18.68
N ILE A 187 -8.72 -5.43 18.16
CA ILE A 187 -8.16 -6.54 18.95
C ILE A 187 -6.74 -6.21 19.40
N THR A 188 -5.90 -5.70 18.48
CA THR A 188 -4.51 -5.35 18.77
C THR A 188 -4.35 -3.91 19.28
N HIS A 189 -5.41 -3.11 19.24
CA HIS A 189 -5.40 -1.68 19.54
C HIS A 189 -4.39 -0.89 18.70
N ASN A 190 -4.18 -1.32 17.45
CA ASN A 190 -3.21 -0.72 16.56
C ASN A 190 -3.90 0.20 15.55
N LEU A 191 -3.62 1.50 15.63
CA LEU A 191 -3.95 2.49 14.60
C LEU A 191 -2.71 2.72 13.74
N SER A 192 -2.86 2.54 12.44
CA SER A 192 -1.77 2.74 11.48
C SER A 192 -2.22 3.64 10.34
N ALA A 193 -1.37 4.60 10.00
CA ALA A 193 -1.48 5.42 8.80
C ALA A 193 -0.35 5.04 7.83
N LEU A 194 -0.69 4.89 6.57
CA LEU A 194 0.24 4.63 5.49
C LEU A 194 -0.07 5.55 4.32
N VAL A 195 0.96 6.11 3.71
CA VAL A 195 0.80 7.10 2.64
C VAL A 195 1.67 6.69 1.47
N ALA A 196 1.10 6.71 0.28
CA ALA A 196 1.83 6.58 -0.96
C ALA A 196 1.59 7.83 -1.80
N CYS A 197 2.67 8.46 -2.27
CA CYS A 197 2.55 9.41 -3.38
C CYS A 197 2.53 8.65 -4.69
N GLU A 198 1.77 9.13 -5.69
CA GLU A 198 2.01 8.74 -7.06
C GLU A 198 3.51 8.95 -7.37
N GLY A 199 4.14 7.85 -7.78
CA GLY A 199 5.55 7.64 -7.56
C GLY A 199 6.45 8.71 -8.18
N GLY A 200 7.34 9.25 -7.35
CA GLY A 200 8.53 10.03 -7.73
C GLY A 200 9.58 9.25 -8.54
N PHE A 201 9.25 8.04 -9.04
CA PHE A 201 10.06 7.22 -9.94
C PHE A 201 10.51 7.96 -11.20
N GLY A 202 9.85 9.08 -11.46
CA GLY A 202 10.18 9.98 -12.54
C GLY A 202 9.72 9.43 -13.88
N SER A 203 9.74 10.28 -14.89
CA SER A 203 9.15 9.94 -16.19
C SER A 203 10.03 8.95 -16.94
N VAL A 204 9.42 7.93 -17.55
CA VAL A 204 10.10 6.97 -18.44
C VAL A 204 9.82 7.35 -19.89
N TYR A 205 10.88 7.48 -20.67
CA TYR A 205 10.83 7.85 -22.08
C TYR A 205 11.34 6.71 -22.96
N ASN A 206 10.74 6.54 -24.13
CA ASN A 206 11.31 5.69 -25.16
C ASN A 206 12.48 6.43 -25.81
N GLY A 207 13.61 5.75 -25.98
CA GLY A 207 14.81 6.30 -26.60
C GLY A 207 15.48 5.29 -27.51
N ARG A 208 16.51 5.75 -28.23
CA ARG A 208 17.35 4.92 -29.09
C ARG A 208 18.82 5.18 -28.78
N LEU A 209 19.57 4.13 -28.48
CA LEU A 209 21.00 4.18 -28.16
C LEU A 209 21.74 3.17 -29.03
N ASP A 210 22.69 3.62 -29.84
CA ASP A 210 23.45 2.78 -30.79
C ASP A 210 22.54 1.88 -31.65
N SER A 211 21.48 2.48 -32.22
CA SER A 211 20.43 1.79 -32.99
C SER A 211 19.55 0.79 -32.23
N ARG A 212 19.72 0.62 -30.91
CA ARG A 212 18.89 -0.23 -30.05
C ARG A 212 17.84 0.59 -29.31
N ASP A 213 16.63 0.07 -29.20
CA ASP A 213 15.56 0.70 -28.42
C ASP A 213 15.83 0.55 -26.92
N VAL A 214 15.67 1.65 -26.19
CA VAL A 214 15.91 1.74 -24.75
C VAL A 214 14.77 2.46 -24.04
N ALA A 215 14.61 2.18 -22.75
CA ALA A 215 13.77 2.95 -21.85
C ALA A 215 14.64 3.85 -20.97
N VAL A 216 14.39 5.15 -20.98
CA VAL A 216 15.13 6.15 -20.20
C VAL A 216 14.27 6.63 -19.05
N LYS A 217 14.56 6.18 -17.83
CA LYS A 217 13.92 6.65 -16.59
C LYS A 217 14.65 7.90 -16.12
N ARG A 218 13.98 9.05 -16.14
CA ARG A 218 14.48 10.30 -15.58
C ARG A 218 14.00 10.41 -14.15
N VAL A 219 14.89 10.19 -13.19
CA VAL A 219 14.57 10.22 -11.77
C VAL A 219 14.32 11.66 -11.31
N SER A 220 13.29 11.84 -10.47
CA SER A 220 13.01 13.13 -9.84
C SER A 220 14.21 13.60 -9.02
N SER A 221 14.72 14.79 -9.32
CA SER A 221 15.80 15.40 -8.54
C SER A 221 15.30 16.23 -7.36
N ASP A 222 13.98 16.40 -7.26
CA ASP A 222 13.35 17.36 -6.36
C ASP A 222 13.20 16.81 -4.94
N SER A 223 13.57 15.54 -4.73
CA SER A 223 13.53 14.89 -3.42
C SER A 223 14.81 14.11 -3.11
N ALA A 224 15.14 14.04 -1.82
CA ALA A 224 16.22 13.18 -1.32
C ALA A 224 15.92 11.70 -1.60
N GLN A 225 14.65 11.31 -1.55
CA GLN A 225 14.17 9.98 -1.90
C GLN A 225 14.54 9.60 -3.34
N GLY A 226 14.24 10.46 -4.33
CA GLY A 226 14.61 10.20 -5.72
C GLY A 226 16.12 10.02 -5.92
N ILE A 227 16.95 10.81 -5.24
CA ILE A 227 18.41 10.65 -5.29
C ILE A 227 18.83 9.31 -4.67
N ASN A 228 18.25 8.93 -3.53
CA ASN A 228 18.55 7.66 -2.86
C ASN A 228 18.12 6.46 -3.72
N GLU A 229 16.97 6.54 -4.39
CA GLU A 229 16.50 5.53 -5.33
C GLU A 229 17.43 5.40 -6.52
N TYR A 230 17.87 6.52 -7.11
CA TYR A 230 18.86 6.51 -8.18
C TYR A 230 20.18 5.83 -7.73
N ILE A 231 20.68 6.15 -6.54
CA ILE A 231 21.89 5.54 -6.00
C ILE A 231 21.67 4.04 -5.75
N ALA A 232 20.53 3.65 -5.17
CA ALA A 232 20.19 2.26 -4.93
C ALA A 232 20.12 1.46 -6.24
N GLU A 233 19.41 1.98 -7.25
CA GLU A 233 19.35 1.40 -8.59
C GLU A 233 20.77 1.18 -9.13
N VAL A 234 21.57 2.25 -9.27
CA VAL A 234 22.93 2.17 -9.83
C VAL A 234 23.83 1.21 -9.03
N THR A 235 23.74 1.16 -7.70
CA THR A 235 24.65 0.35 -6.87
C THR A 235 24.24 -1.12 -6.73
N ILE A 236 22.97 -1.43 -6.98
CA ILE A 236 22.41 -2.78 -6.92
C ILE A 236 22.32 -3.37 -8.31
N ILE A 237 21.48 -2.82 -9.21
CA ILE A 237 21.15 -3.44 -10.50
C ILE A 237 22.37 -3.57 -11.41
N SER A 238 23.36 -2.67 -11.30
CA SER A 238 24.59 -2.74 -12.11
C SER A 238 25.39 -4.03 -11.88
N ARG A 239 25.22 -4.67 -10.70
CA ARG A 239 25.92 -5.90 -10.31
C ARG A 239 25.08 -7.16 -10.50
N LEU A 240 23.81 -7.02 -10.86
CA LEU A 240 22.89 -8.13 -11.06
C LEU A 240 22.91 -8.58 -12.52
N ARG A 241 22.88 -9.89 -12.73
CA ARG A 241 22.86 -10.55 -14.05
C ARG A 241 21.98 -11.78 -13.95
N ASP A 242 20.70 -11.63 -14.28
CA ASP A 242 19.75 -12.72 -14.36
C ASP A 242 18.76 -12.50 -15.51
N GLY A 243 18.30 -13.60 -16.10
CA GLY A 243 17.39 -13.59 -17.23
C GLY A 243 16.01 -13.03 -16.92
N ASN A 244 15.60 -12.96 -15.65
CA ASN A 244 14.29 -12.47 -15.21
C ASN A 244 14.36 -11.08 -14.56
N LEU A 245 15.46 -10.35 -14.76
CA LEU A 245 15.60 -8.95 -14.33
C LEU A 245 15.63 -8.00 -15.52
N VAL A 246 15.14 -6.78 -15.34
CA VAL A 246 15.26 -5.71 -16.34
C VAL A 246 16.73 -5.26 -16.39
N GLU A 247 17.34 -5.37 -17.56
CA GLU A 247 18.75 -5.03 -17.76
C GLU A 247 18.96 -3.51 -17.76
N LEU A 248 19.79 -3.02 -16.84
CA LEU A 248 20.34 -1.67 -16.89
C LEU A 248 21.49 -1.61 -17.90
N VAL A 249 21.27 -0.86 -18.98
CA VAL A 249 22.24 -0.62 -20.06
C VAL A 249 23.25 0.44 -19.64
N GLY A 250 22.81 1.48 -18.93
CA GLY A 250 23.67 2.57 -18.50
C GLY A 250 22.97 3.56 -17.58
N TRP A 251 23.72 4.57 -17.14
CA TRP A 251 23.22 5.63 -16.28
C TRP A 251 23.93 6.94 -16.62
N CYS A 252 23.28 8.06 -16.31
CA CYS A 252 23.84 9.39 -16.48
C CYS A 252 23.59 10.22 -15.22
N HIS A 253 24.64 10.87 -14.74
CA HIS A 253 24.56 11.85 -13.67
C HIS A 253 25.22 13.16 -14.10
N ARG A 254 24.45 14.26 -14.11
CA ARG A 254 24.97 15.62 -14.34
C ARG A 254 24.63 16.52 -13.17
N ARG A 255 25.56 16.60 -12.21
CA ARG A 255 25.42 17.39 -10.97
C ARG A 255 24.97 18.83 -11.19
N ARG A 256 25.52 19.53 -12.19
CA ARG A 256 25.20 20.94 -12.46
C ARG A 256 23.75 21.18 -12.90
N ARG A 257 23.13 20.20 -13.56
CA ARG A 257 21.74 20.31 -14.05
C ARG A 257 20.76 19.50 -13.20
N ARG A 258 21.23 18.86 -12.12
CA ARG A 258 20.45 17.92 -11.29
C ARG A 258 19.76 16.84 -12.15
N GLU A 259 20.43 16.38 -13.22
CA GLU A 259 19.87 15.33 -14.09
C GLU A 259 20.40 13.96 -13.65
N TYR A 260 19.47 13.05 -13.39
CA TYR A 260 19.70 11.66 -12.99
C TYR A 260 18.90 10.76 -13.93
N LEU A 261 19.59 10.06 -14.84
CA LEU A 261 18.96 9.21 -15.85
C LEU A 261 19.44 7.76 -15.68
N LEU A 262 18.51 6.83 -15.79
CA LEU A 262 18.77 5.40 -15.85
C LEU A 262 18.29 4.89 -17.21
N VAL A 263 19.14 4.13 -17.89
CA VAL A 263 18.87 3.61 -19.25
C VAL A 263 18.75 2.11 -19.17
N TYR A 264 17.57 1.59 -19.46
CA TYR A 264 17.25 0.16 -19.46
C TYR A 264 17.01 -0.35 -20.86
N LYS A 265 17.13 -1.67 -21.01
CA LYS A 265 16.64 -2.36 -22.20
C LYS A 265 15.14 -2.12 -22.34
N PHE A 266 14.68 -1.80 -23.55
CA PHE A 266 13.26 -1.57 -23.81
C PHE A 266 12.45 -2.87 -23.69
N MET A 267 11.28 -2.76 -23.04
CA MET A 267 10.34 -3.86 -22.80
C MET A 267 9.07 -3.59 -23.63
N PRO A 268 8.92 -4.18 -24.83
CA PRO A 268 7.88 -3.79 -25.79
C PRO A 268 6.47 -4.13 -25.31
N ASN A 269 6.32 -5.17 -24.49
CA ASN A 269 5.03 -5.60 -23.93
C ASN A 269 4.73 -4.95 -22.58
N ARG A 270 5.40 -3.83 -22.24
CA ARG A 270 5.09 -3.00 -21.07
C ARG A 270 5.07 -3.82 -19.76
N SER A 271 4.38 -3.31 -18.75
CA SER A 271 4.24 -3.93 -17.43
C SER A 271 3.04 -4.89 -17.36
N LEU A 272 3.16 -5.90 -16.50
CA LEU A 272 2.17 -6.98 -16.32
C LEU A 272 0.76 -6.44 -16.00
N ASN A 273 0.63 -5.35 -15.24
CA ASN A 273 -0.66 -4.75 -14.94
C ASN A 273 -1.43 -4.23 -16.18
N LYS A 274 -0.74 -3.95 -17.29
CA LYS A 274 -1.40 -3.58 -18.56
C LYS A 274 -2.09 -4.75 -19.24
N HIS A 275 -1.75 -5.97 -18.85
CA HIS A 275 -2.33 -7.19 -19.40
C HIS A 275 -3.30 -7.86 -18.43
N LEU A 276 -3.03 -7.83 -17.11
CA LEU A 276 -3.85 -8.54 -16.13
C LEU A 276 -5.29 -8.03 -16.02
N TYR A 277 -5.51 -6.73 -16.26
CA TYR A 277 -6.80 -6.07 -16.04
C TYR A 277 -7.46 -5.58 -17.32
N ASP A 278 -6.84 -5.83 -18.48
CA ASP A 278 -7.45 -5.47 -19.76
C ASP A 278 -8.56 -6.48 -20.09
N PRO A 279 -9.83 -6.05 -20.15
CA PRO A 279 -10.94 -6.95 -20.49
C PRO A 279 -10.82 -7.54 -21.90
N ALA A 280 -10.07 -6.88 -22.79
CA ALA A 280 -9.81 -7.35 -24.15
C ALA A 280 -8.64 -8.34 -24.23
N ASP A 281 -7.74 -8.34 -23.25
CA ASP A 281 -6.62 -9.28 -23.15
C ASP A 281 -6.99 -10.45 -22.25
N CYS A 282 -7.80 -11.37 -22.78
CA CYS A 282 -8.09 -12.63 -22.10
C CYS A 282 -6.86 -13.53 -22.11
N MET A 283 -5.91 -13.28 -21.21
CA MET A 283 -4.66 -14.03 -21.18
C MET A 283 -4.87 -15.48 -20.74
N PRO A 284 -4.45 -16.46 -21.57
CA PRO A 284 -4.50 -17.87 -21.21
C PRO A 284 -3.65 -18.18 -19.98
N TRP A 285 -4.08 -19.18 -19.21
CA TRP A 285 -3.39 -19.62 -18.01
C TRP A 285 -1.90 -19.96 -18.20
N PRO A 286 -1.47 -20.66 -19.28
CA PRO A 286 -0.05 -20.95 -19.48
C PRO A 286 0.83 -19.69 -19.50
N ARG A 287 0.31 -18.58 -20.04
CA ARG A 287 1.01 -17.29 -20.04
C ARG A 287 1.06 -16.67 -18.64
N ARG A 288 -0.05 -16.70 -17.91
CA ARG A 288 -0.13 -16.25 -16.50
C ARG A 288 0.85 -17.02 -15.61
N TYR A 289 0.91 -18.33 -15.76
CA TYR A 289 1.84 -19.20 -15.05
C TYR A 289 3.30 -18.84 -15.35
N ASN A 290 3.64 -18.60 -16.63
CA ASN A 290 4.99 -18.15 -17.01
C ASN A 290 5.39 -16.83 -16.35
N PHE A 291 4.46 -15.90 -16.14
CA PHE A 291 4.76 -14.66 -15.42
C PHE A 291 5.09 -14.91 -13.95
N ALA A 292 4.27 -15.72 -13.27
CA ALA A 292 4.51 -16.09 -11.87
C ALA A 292 5.86 -16.81 -11.72
N MET A 293 6.18 -17.72 -12.64
CA MET A 293 7.46 -18.44 -12.67
C MET A 293 8.65 -17.51 -12.91
N GLY A 294 8.55 -16.58 -13.87
CA GLY A 294 9.61 -15.59 -14.12
C GLY A 294 9.87 -14.70 -12.91
N LEU A 295 8.82 -14.21 -12.25
CA LEU A 295 8.95 -13.41 -11.02
C LEU A 295 9.55 -14.23 -9.86
N ALA A 296 9.12 -15.48 -9.68
CA ALA A 296 9.68 -16.36 -8.67
C ALA A 296 11.18 -16.64 -8.92
N ALA A 297 11.57 -16.83 -10.19
CA ALA A 297 12.96 -17.00 -10.58
C ALA A 297 13.81 -15.77 -10.28
N ALA A 298 13.29 -14.57 -10.56
CA ALA A 298 13.93 -13.30 -10.20
C ALA A 298 14.18 -13.18 -8.70
N LEU A 299 13.15 -13.43 -7.87
CA LEU A 299 13.28 -13.34 -6.41
C LEU A 299 14.25 -14.39 -5.85
N ARG A 300 14.20 -15.61 -6.37
CA ARG A 300 15.15 -16.67 -6.00
C ARG A 300 16.59 -16.25 -6.26
N TYR A 301 16.86 -15.64 -7.42
CA TYR A 301 18.18 -15.10 -7.76
C TYR A 301 18.63 -14.02 -6.75
N LEU A 302 17.77 -13.03 -6.47
CA LEU A 302 18.07 -11.96 -5.51
C LEU A 302 18.33 -12.45 -4.09
N HIS A 303 17.56 -13.45 -3.64
CA HIS A 303 17.53 -13.90 -2.25
C HIS A 303 18.53 -14.99 -1.89
N HIS A 304 19.02 -15.72 -2.90
CA HIS A 304 19.82 -16.93 -2.69
C HIS A 304 21.07 -17.04 -3.57
N GLU A 305 21.13 -16.34 -4.70
CA GLU A 305 22.28 -16.41 -5.62
C GLU A 305 23.16 -15.15 -5.56
N CYS A 306 22.59 -14.02 -5.13
CA CYS A 306 23.33 -12.79 -4.93
C CYS A 306 24.10 -12.80 -3.61
N GLN A 307 25.34 -12.34 -3.62
CA GLN A 307 26.12 -12.11 -2.40
C GLN A 307 26.66 -10.66 -2.37
N PRO A 308 26.21 -9.81 -1.42
CA PRO A 308 25.14 -10.05 -0.44
C PRO A 308 23.76 -10.26 -1.08
N ASN A 309 22.86 -10.91 -0.33
CA ASN A 309 21.46 -11.07 -0.74
C ASN A 309 20.82 -9.70 -0.92
N VAL A 310 19.88 -9.60 -1.85
CA VAL A 310 19.15 -8.35 -2.14
C VAL A 310 17.68 -8.55 -1.82
N VAL A 311 17.08 -7.62 -1.07
CA VAL A 311 15.62 -7.53 -0.88
C VAL A 311 15.11 -6.38 -1.74
N HIS A 312 14.12 -6.64 -2.57
CA HIS A 312 13.58 -5.72 -3.56
C HIS A 312 12.71 -4.63 -2.93
N ARG A 313 11.85 -5.00 -1.98
CA ARG A 313 10.95 -4.13 -1.18
C ARG A 313 9.81 -3.43 -1.91
N ASP A 314 9.78 -3.48 -3.23
CA ASP A 314 8.65 -2.97 -4.03
C ASP A 314 8.19 -3.97 -5.11
N VAL A 315 8.01 -5.23 -4.73
CA VAL A 315 7.50 -6.25 -5.66
C VAL A 315 6.01 -6.01 -5.88
N LYS A 316 5.62 -5.68 -7.11
CA LYS A 316 4.23 -5.43 -7.51
C LYS A 316 4.08 -5.65 -9.01
N HIS A 317 2.84 -5.86 -9.47
CA HIS A 317 2.57 -6.13 -10.89
C HIS A 317 3.07 -5.03 -11.85
N SER A 318 3.19 -3.77 -11.43
CA SER A 318 3.64 -2.66 -12.30
C SER A 318 5.16 -2.60 -12.44
N ASN A 319 5.90 -3.27 -11.54
CA ASN A 319 7.34 -3.41 -11.61
C ASN A 319 7.78 -4.69 -12.34
N VAL A 320 6.82 -5.53 -12.78
CA VAL A 320 7.08 -6.71 -13.62
C VAL A 320 6.87 -6.32 -15.08
N MET A 321 7.95 -6.19 -15.82
CA MET A 321 7.95 -5.85 -17.25
C MET A 321 7.95 -7.10 -18.12
N LEU A 322 7.49 -6.98 -19.36
CA LEU A 322 7.39 -8.09 -20.31
C LEU A 322 8.29 -7.83 -21.54
N ASP A 323 9.18 -8.78 -21.82
CA ASP A 323 10.00 -8.74 -23.03
C ASP A 323 9.18 -9.10 -24.29
N SER A 324 9.82 -9.09 -25.47
CA SER A 324 9.16 -9.39 -26.75
C SER A 324 8.50 -10.77 -26.81
N ASN A 325 8.96 -11.72 -26.00
CA ASN A 325 8.46 -13.09 -25.95
C ASN A 325 7.50 -13.31 -24.77
N PHE A 326 7.04 -12.23 -24.11
CA PHE A 326 6.20 -12.28 -22.92
C PHE A 326 6.87 -13.00 -21.74
N ASN A 327 8.20 -12.94 -21.60
CA ASN A 327 8.85 -13.36 -20.36
C ASN A 327 8.83 -12.21 -19.34
N ALA A 328 8.50 -12.54 -18.09
CA ALA A 328 8.51 -11.58 -16.99
C ALA A 328 9.94 -11.17 -16.59
N LYS A 329 10.15 -9.87 -16.43
CA LYS A 329 11.38 -9.23 -15.98
C LYS A 329 11.07 -8.30 -14.81
N LEU A 330 11.60 -8.58 -13.61
CA LEU A 330 11.47 -7.71 -12.46
C LEU A 330 12.38 -6.48 -12.63
N GLY A 331 11.82 -5.29 -12.49
CA GLY A 331 12.52 -4.01 -12.54
C GLY A 331 12.21 -3.13 -11.33
N ASP A 332 12.73 -1.90 -11.37
CA ASP A 332 12.63 -0.88 -10.32
C ASP A 332 13.28 -1.24 -8.99
N PHE A 333 14.60 -1.03 -8.93
CA PHE A 333 15.41 -1.37 -7.76
C PHE A 333 15.62 -0.17 -6.81
N GLY A 334 14.83 0.91 -6.94
CA GLY A 334 15.02 2.14 -6.16
C GLY A 334 14.92 1.93 -4.64
N LEU A 335 14.01 1.06 -4.22
CA LEU A 335 13.82 0.72 -2.80
C LEU A 335 14.67 -0.47 -2.35
N ALA A 336 15.34 -1.16 -3.27
CA ALA A 336 16.06 -2.39 -2.97
C ALA A 336 17.22 -2.14 -1.99
N ARG A 337 17.51 -3.12 -1.13
CA ARG A 337 18.61 -3.06 -0.15
C ARG A 337 19.33 -4.39 -0.03
N LYS A 338 20.61 -4.33 0.30
CA LYS A 338 21.45 -5.51 0.59
C LYS A 338 21.25 -5.95 2.04
N LEU A 339 21.16 -7.26 2.26
CA LEU A 339 21.27 -7.90 3.56
C LEU A 339 22.69 -8.42 3.74
N ASP A 340 23.36 -8.01 4.81
CA ASP A 340 24.73 -8.44 5.07
C ASP A 340 24.79 -9.94 5.42
N ARG A 341 25.99 -10.52 5.35
CA ARG A 341 26.16 -11.97 5.52
C ARG A 341 25.74 -12.38 6.94
N GLY A 342 24.71 -13.22 7.03
CA GLY A 342 24.17 -13.72 8.30
C GLY A 342 23.00 -12.90 8.83
N GLU A 343 22.64 -11.77 8.19
CA GLU A 343 21.42 -11.03 8.53
C GLU A 343 20.18 -11.72 7.94
N GLU A 344 19.19 -11.99 8.79
CA GLU A 344 17.89 -12.50 8.34
C GLU A 344 16.90 -11.38 8.01
N TYR A 345 17.02 -10.25 8.71
CA TYR A 345 16.19 -9.06 8.55
C TYR A 345 17.02 -7.80 8.82
N ARG A 346 16.50 -6.65 8.39
CA ARG A 346 17.02 -5.33 8.76
C ARG A 346 15.90 -4.42 9.23
N ARG A 347 16.20 -3.61 10.25
CA ARG A 347 15.32 -2.54 10.71
C ARG A 347 15.55 -1.26 9.90
N THR A 348 14.47 -0.53 9.70
CA THR A 348 14.48 0.81 9.13
C THR A 348 13.60 1.73 9.98
N THR A 349 13.76 3.04 9.83
CA THR A 349 12.95 4.04 10.54
C THR A 349 11.60 4.28 9.87
N LEU A 350 11.44 3.89 8.60
CA LEU A 350 10.21 4.10 7.84
C LEU A 350 9.85 2.88 6.98
N VAL A 351 8.56 2.58 6.94
CA VAL A 351 8.00 1.63 5.99
C VAL A 351 7.83 2.30 4.64
N ILE A 352 8.51 1.79 3.62
CA ILE A 352 8.42 2.27 2.23
C ILE A 352 8.15 1.08 1.32
N GLY A 353 7.41 1.33 0.24
CA GLY A 353 6.91 0.31 -0.68
C GLY A 353 5.46 0.61 -1.03
N THR A 354 4.89 -0.17 -1.94
CA THR A 354 3.50 0.03 -2.35
C THR A 354 2.54 -0.63 -1.35
N PRO A 355 1.64 0.15 -0.70
CA PRO A 355 0.81 -0.28 0.44
C PRO A 355 0.18 -1.68 0.38
N CYS A 356 -0.48 -2.03 -0.73
CA CYS A 356 -1.16 -3.32 -0.88
C CYS A 356 -0.22 -4.53 -0.94
N TYR A 357 1.08 -4.30 -1.12
CA TYR A 357 2.11 -5.34 -1.25
C TYR A 357 3.01 -5.41 -0.01
N VAL A 358 2.84 -4.50 0.96
CA VAL A 358 3.71 -4.45 2.14
C VAL A 358 3.32 -5.55 3.12
N ALA A 359 4.31 -6.33 3.55
CA ALA A 359 4.10 -7.42 4.50
C ALA A 359 3.72 -6.88 5.90
N PRO A 360 2.82 -7.55 6.64
CA PRO A 360 2.33 -7.08 7.94
C PRO A 360 3.44 -6.94 8.99
N GLU A 361 4.43 -7.83 9.00
CA GLU A 361 5.60 -7.74 9.88
C GLU A 361 6.46 -6.51 9.56
N TYR A 362 6.47 -6.08 8.30
CA TYR A 362 7.18 -4.86 7.92
C TYR A 362 6.42 -3.62 8.40
N LEU A 363 5.09 -3.59 8.26
CA LEU A 363 4.24 -2.51 8.78
C LEU A 363 4.35 -2.38 10.31
N ARG A 364 4.30 -3.50 11.02
CA ARG A 364 4.28 -3.54 12.49
C ARG A 364 5.65 -3.27 13.10
N ASP A 365 6.70 -3.91 12.59
CA ASP A 365 8.00 -3.96 13.27
C ASP A 365 9.07 -3.12 12.59
N CYS A 366 8.74 -2.44 11.48
CA CYS A 366 9.68 -1.73 10.60
C CYS A 366 10.88 -2.60 10.17
N GLN A 367 10.63 -3.91 10.02
CA GLN A 367 11.62 -4.91 9.63
C GLN A 367 11.35 -5.43 8.23
N PHE A 368 12.34 -5.30 7.33
CA PHE A 368 12.27 -5.94 6.01
C PHE A 368 13.21 -7.14 5.94
N SER A 369 12.83 -8.14 5.16
CA SER A 369 13.60 -9.37 4.98
C SER A 369 13.31 -9.99 3.61
N ARG A 370 13.98 -11.10 3.28
CA ARG A 370 13.60 -11.90 2.09
C ARG A 370 12.13 -12.34 2.15
N LYS A 371 11.57 -12.55 3.34
CA LYS A 371 10.18 -12.98 3.52
C LYS A 371 9.17 -11.89 3.17
N THR A 372 9.54 -10.62 3.34
CA THR A 372 8.64 -9.51 2.97
C THR A 372 8.44 -9.44 1.45
N ASP A 373 9.48 -9.69 0.65
CA ASP A 373 9.35 -9.84 -0.81
C ASP A 373 8.51 -11.06 -1.21
N VAL A 374 8.58 -12.16 -0.43
CA VAL A 374 7.77 -13.37 -0.67
C VAL A 374 6.30 -13.10 -0.39
N TYR A 375 5.97 -12.28 0.62
CA TYR A 375 4.61 -11.80 0.85
C TYR A 375 4.10 -10.99 -0.34
N SER A 376 4.87 -9.99 -0.79
CA SER A 376 4.52 -9.18 -1.96
C SER A 376 4.34 -10.04 -3.23
N PHE A 377 5.19 -11.06 -3.44
CA PHE A 377 5.01 -12.05 -4.50
C PHE A 377 3.67 -12.80 -4.39
N GLY A 378 3.28 -13.20 -3.18
CA GLY A 378 1.99 -13.86 -2.93
C GLY A 378 0.80 -13.02 -3.40
N ILE A 379 0.82 -11.71 -3.14
CA ILE A 379 -0.19 -10.78 -3.64
C ILE A 379 -0.20 -10.76 -5.17
N VAL A 380 0.96 -10.58 -5.82
CA VAL A 380 1.05 -10.57 -7.30
C VAL A 380 0.59 -11.91 -7.89
N ALA A 381 0.89 -13.04 -7.24
CA ALA A 381 0.45 -14.36 -7.68
C ALA A 381 -1.08 -14.51 -7.63
N LEU A 382 -1.72 -13.97 -6.58
CA LEU A 382 -3.19 -13.92 -6.49
C LEU A 382 -3.80 -13.01 -7.57
N GLU A 383 -3.16 -11.89 -7.89
CA GLU A 383 -3.60 -10.99 -8.97
C GLU A 383 -3.48 -11.67 -10.34
N ILE A 384 -2.37 -12.37 -10.59
CA ILE A 384 -2.18 -13.19 -11.78
C ILE A 384 -3.27 -14.27 -11.87
N ALA A 385 -3.54 -14.95 -10.77
CA ALA A 385 -4.49 -16.06 -10.74
C ALA A 385 -5.95 -15.60 -10.93
N SER A 386 -6.32 -14.47 -10.33
CA SER A 386 -7.68 -13.94 -10.36
C SER A 386 -7.97 -13.04 -11.56
N GLY A 387 -6.95 -12.41 -12.15
CA GLY A 387 -7.12 -11.33 -13.12
C GLY A 387 -7.78 -10.09 -12.53
N LYS A 388 -7.74 -9.91 -11.20
CA LYS A 388 -8.32 -8.77 -10.48
C LYS A 388 -7.23 -8.05 -9.70
N SER A 389 -7.33 -6.72 -9.64
CA SER A 389 -6.46 -5.94 -8.77
C SER A 389 -6.89 -6.19 -7.34
N ILE A 390 -5.92 -6.56 -6.49
CA ILE A 390 -6.17 -6.70 -5.07
C ILE A 390 -6.06 -5.31 -4.48
N GLN A 391 -7.16 -4.59 -4.57
CA GLN A 391 -7.42 -3.43 -3.73
C GLN A 391 -7.69 -4.02 -2.35
N VAL A 392 -6.83 -3.78 -1.37
CA VAL A 392 -7.04 -4.30 -0.01
C VAL A 392 -8.24 -3.56 0.58
N ASP A 393 -9.43 -4.11 0.36
CA ASP A 393 -10.48 -4.05 1.36
C ASP A 393 -10.15 -5.16 2.36
N ASN A 394 -10.07 -4.83 3.65
CA ASN A 394 -9.44 -5.61 4.73
C ASN A 394 -10.07 -7.00 4.98
N HIS A 395 -11.01 -7.43 4.14
CA HIS A 395 -11.67 -8.72 4.28
C HIS A 395 -10.69 -9.90 4.15
N LEU A 396 -9.68 -9.85 3.27
CA LEU A 396 -8.66 -10.91 3.17
C LEU A 396 -7.70 -10.94 4.36
N PHE A 397 -7.35 -9.77 4.92
CA PHE A 397 -6.54 -9.65 6.14
C PHE A 397 -7.27 -10.21 7.37
N ASN A 398 -8.57 -9.92 7.49
CA ASN A 398 -9.41 -10.41 8.59
C ASN A 398 -9.82 -11.88 8.45
N THR A 399 -9.88 -12.42 7.21
CA THR A 399 -10.27 -13.83 6.99
C THR A 399 -9.10 -14.82 7.10
N TYR A 400 -7.86 -14.43 6.76
CA TYR A 400 -6.75 -15.40 6.66
C TYR A 400 -5.61 -15.22 7.67
N GLY A 401 -5.54 -14.11 8.42
CA GLY A 401 -4.54 -13.90 9.48
C GLY A 401 -3.10 -13.73 8.96
N PRO A 402 -2.18 -13.18 9.79
CA PRO A 402 -0.85 -12.78 9.35
C PRO A 402 0.10 -13.98 9.30
N ASP A 403 1.07 -13.85 8.40
CA ASP A 403 2.29 -14.66 8.28
C ASP A 403 2.08 -16.08 7.71
N GLU A 404 2.68 -16.33 6.54
CA GLU A 404 2.65 -17.58 5.76
C GLU A 404 1.31 -17.94 5.07
N ALA A 405 0.15 -17.57 5.60
CA ALA A 405 -1.15 -17.93 5.01
C ALA A 405 -1.47 -17.22 3.68
N VAL A 406 -1.07 -15.97 3.48
CA VAL A 406 -1.31 -15.22 2.22
C VAL A 406 -0.33 -15.64 1.12
N ALA A 407 0.96 -15.79 1.47
CA ALA A 407 1.98 -16.27 0.53
C ALA A 407 1.79 -17.76 0.19
N GLY A 408 1.47 -18.59 1.19
CA GLY A 408 1.10 -19.99 1.02
C GLY A 408 -0.25 -20.14 0.34
N GLY A 409 -1.23 -19.29 0.65
CA GLY A 409 -2.56 -19.30 0.04
C GLY A 409 -2.53 -18.91 -1.44
N GLY A 410 -1.82 -17.84 -1.81
CA GLY A 410 -1.63 -17.46 -3.21
C GLY A 410 -0.93 -18.54 -4.03
N PHE A 411 0.10 -19.16 -3.47
CA PHE A 411 0.78 -20.29 -4.10
C PHE A 411 -0.11 -21.53 -4.20
N MET A 412 -0.88 -21.86 -3.16
CA MET A 412 -1.80 -22.99 -3.15
C MET A 412 -2.98 -22.80 -4.10
N VAL A 413 -3.48 -21.57 -4.28
CA VAL A 413 -4.48 -21.21 -5.29
C VAL A 413 -3.90 -21.36 -6.70
N LEU A 414 -2.64 -20.97 -6.91
CA LEU A 414 -1.96 -21.17 -8.18
C LEU A 414 -1.82 -22.68 -8.50
N VAL A 415 -1.39 -23.48 -7.51
CA VAL A 415 -1.21 -24.94 -7.63
C VAL A 415 -2.53 -25.67 -7.81
N SER A 416 -3.60 -25.29 -7.10
CA SER A 416 -4.91 -25.94 -7.25
C SER A 416 -5.52 -25.69 -8.63
N ARG A 417 -5.36 -24.47 -9.16
CA ARG A 417 -5.86 -24.11 -10.50
C ARG A 417 -5.05 -24.77 -11.63
N LEU A 418 -3.74 -24.93 -11.44
CA LEU A 418 -2.90 -25.74 -12.34
C LEU A 418 -3.34 -27.21 -12.38
N ARG A 419 -3.75 -27.78 -11.24
CA ARG A 419 -4.24 -29.16 -11.18
C ARG A 419 -5.60 -29.30 -11.88
N SER A 420 -6.55 -28.41 -11.62
CA SER A 420 -7.86 -28.47 -12.27
C SER A 420 -7.77 -28.36 -13.80
N GLU A 421 -6.89 -27.51 -14.32
CA GLU A 421 -6.72 -27.37 -15.77
C GLU A 421 -5.94 -28.54 -16.40
N ALA A 422 -5.03 -29.18 -15.66
CA ALA A 422 -4.37 -30.41 -16.11
C ALA A 422 -5.35 -31.60 -16.15
N ASP A 423 -6.30 -31.63 -15.21
CA ASP A 423 -7.38 -32.62 -15.16
C ASP A 423 -8.37 -32.39 -16.32
N ASP A 424 -8.74 -31.14 -16.60
CA ASP A 424 -9.59 -30.78 -17.75
C ASP A 424 -8.91 -31.07 -19.12
N ALA A 425 -7.59 -30.99 -19.19
CA ALA A 425 -6.81 -31.29 -20.40
C ALA A 425 -6.52 -32.79 -20.61
N SER A 426 -6.60 -33.62 -19.56
CA SER A 426 -6.27 -35.06 -19.62
C SER A 426 -7.48 -35.98 -19.75
N GLY A 427 -8.71 -35.46 -19.61
CA GLY A 427 -9.93 -36.17 -20.00
C GLY A 427 -10.30 -37.40 -19.16
N ASP A 428 -9.61 -37.67 -18.06
CA ASP A 428 -9.93 -38.78 -17.16
C ASP A 428 -10.63 -38.28 -15.88
N PRO A 429 -11.89 -38.68 -15.62
CA PRO A 429 -12.54 -38.35 -14.37
C PRO A 429 -12.11 -39.35 -13.28
N LEU A 430 -11.54 -38.85 -12.17
CA LEU A 430 -11.41 -39.64 -10.94
C LEU A 430 -12.39 -39.15 -9.86
N PRO A 431 -12.88 -40.08 -9.01
CA PRO A 431 -14.17 -39.98 -8.36
C PRO A 431 -14.17 -39.04 -7.16
N LEU A 432 -15.30 -38.35 -6.98
CA LEU A 432 -15.67 -37.59 -5.79
C LEU A 432 -15.48 -38.42 -4.51
N GLY A 433 -14.43 -38.11 -3.76
CA GLY A 433 -14.20 -38.58 -2.40
C GLY A 433 -14.66 -37.56 -1.36
N GLY A 434 -15.96 -37.59 -1.06
CA GLY A 434 -16.58 -37.30 0.24
C GLY A 434 -16.10 -36.11 1.08
N ALA A 435 -16.90 -35.04 1.08
CA ALA A 435 -17.12 -34.25 2.28
C ALA A 435 -17.69 -35.15 3.39
N VAL A 436 -17.05 -35.17 4.57
CA VAL A 436 -17.69 -35.65 5.80
C VAL A 436 -17.47 -34.60 6.88
N ALA A 437 -18.57 -33.96 7.25
CA ALA A 437 -18.68 -33.17 8.47
C ALA A 437 -18.94 -34.11 9.67
N GLY A 438 -18.23 -33.87 10.77
CA GLY A 438 -18.70 -34.03 12.16
C GLY A 438 -18.51 -35.39 12.86
N ALA A 439 -17.53 -35.46 13.78
CA ALA A 439 -17.77 -35.73 15.23
C ALA A 439 -16.45 -35.84 16.04
N SER A 440 -16.48 -35.23 17.23
CA SER A 440 -15.75 -35.49 18.49
C SER A 440 -14.22 -35.31 18.59
N SER A 441 -13.87 -34.27 19.36
CA SER A 441 -12.77 -34.16 20.33
C SER A 441 -11.78 -35.33 20.50
N SER A 442 -10.53 -35.10 20.13
CA SER A 442 -9.36 -35.14 21.03
C SER A 442 -8.13 -34.61 20.29
N GLU A 443 -7.17 -34.11 21.08
CA GLU A 443 -5.96 -33.40 20.67
C GLU A 443 -5.17 -34.05 19.51
N ALA A 444 -4.94 -33.27 18.45
CA ALA A 444 -3.67 -33.21 17.71
C ALA A 444 -3.73 -32.10 16.65
N GLN A 445 -2.98 -31.01 16.85
CA GLN A 445 -2.69 -30.04 15.78
C GLN A 445 -2.04 -30.77 14.59
N PRO A 446 -2.49 -30.57 13.33
CA PRO A 446 -1.76 -31.04 12.18
C PRO A 446 -0.48 -30.21 12.03
N ARG A 447 0.68 -30.83 12.30
CA ARG A 447 1.99 -30.25 12.00
C ARG A 447 2.08 -29.98 10.49
N VAL A 448 2.25 -28.72 10.13
CA VAL A 448 2.64 -28.30 8.79
C VAL A 448 4.01 -28.94 8.47
N PRO A 449 4.13 -29.76 7.41
CA PRO A 449 5.42 -30.32 7.06
C PRO A 449 6.34 -29.20 6.52
N PRO A 450 7.62 -29.16 6.90
CA PRO A 450 8.53 -28.11 6.45
C PRO A 450 8.64 -28.11 4.92
N LEU A 451 8.60 -26.90 4.36
CA LEU A 451 8.62 -26.51 2.93
C LEU A 451 9.82 -27.02 2.11
N ARG A 452 10.62 -27.96 2.63
CA ARG A 452 11.82 -28.51 1.99
C ARG A 452 11.56 -29.67 1.03
N ARG A 453 10.33 -30.20 0.95
CA ARG A 453 10.00 -31.35 0.07
C ARG A 453 9.27 -31.00 -1.23
N SER A 454 8.75 -29.79 -1.38
CA SER A 454 8.00 -29.38 -2.59
C SER A 454 8.85 -28.62 -3.63
N LEU A 455 10.17 -28.60 -3.45
CA LEU A 455 11.15 -27.95 -4.35
C LEU A 455 12.21 -28.96 -4.87
N ARG A 456 11.81 -30.20 -5.13
CA ARG A 456 12.58 -31.16 -5.93
C ARG A 456 11.79 -31.59 -7.15
#